data_AF-A0A924C2Y1-F1
#
_entry.id   AF-A0A924C2Y1-F1
#
_cell.length_a   1.000
_cell.length_b   1.000
_cell.length_c   1.000
_cell.angle_alpha   90.00
_cell.angle_beta   90.00
_cell.angle_gamma   90.00
#
_symmetry.space_group_name_H-M   'P 1'
#
loop_
_entity.id
_entity.type
_entity.pdbx_description
1 polymer ?
#
loop_
_entity_poly.entity_id
_entity_poly.type
_entity_poly.pdbx_seq_one_letter_code
_entity_poly.pdbx_strand_id
1 'polypeptide(L)'
;MAQPENPLEDFRVALAATLRALGHEPGLDLAYTADKPSCYGDQAKVPQPGRSLAAEQVAEARGWADSFALRRRHHDARAFAAELPPAGIARDIFQAVEQARIEAIGGAEMAGVAINLDRMTEARVKTDPIVRARTADEVPLATALGLVVRERLTGRAPPRMAESAVALVRDEIEAKAGTHLDNLAANVGDQAAFGLVMRRVLNDLGLGDDPDATPDDSDDPSDDGDDDAPGDEGQAETGETAGQESSVETRAEETSETTDETETREVDMDTEAVSEAEMGEEGREGTTPWRPNTPLHDLPAGFDYSAFTTAYDETIAAEELCDAEELTRLRGYLDQQLLHLQGAVTKLANRLQRRLMAQQNRSWDFDQEDGQLDAARLVRIVTSPGHALSYKVERDTRFRDTVVTLLIDNSGSMRGRPISIAAICADILARTLERCSVKTEILGFTTRAWKGGQSREKWLAAGRPGKPGRLNDLRHIVYKPADAPWRRARKNLGLMMREGLLKENIDGEALLWAHNRMLARSEDRRILMVISDGAPVDDSTLSVNTGNYLERHLRQVIGWIESRSPVELIAVGIGHDVTRYYSRAVTIMDAEQLGGTIIDQLAQLFEEDAAANRSVRR
;
A
#
# COMPACT_ATOMS: atom_id res chain seq x y z
N MET A 1 9.00 -42.41 19.79
CA MET A 1 8.98 -40.99 19.38
C MET A 1 9.27 -40.97 17.89
N ALA A 2 8.30 -40.57 17.07
CA ALA A 2 8.51 -40.48 15.62
C ALA A 2 9.59 -39.44 15.34
N GLN A 3 10.50 -39.71 14.39
CA GLN A 3 11.46 -38.70 13.93
C GLN A 3 10.66 -37.53 13.31
N PRO A 4 11.00 -36.28 13.64
CA PRO A 4 10.28 -35.12 13.11
C PRO A 4 10.43 -35.05 11.60
N GLU A 5 9.30 -34.99 10.87
CA GLU A 5 9.26 -34.96 9.40
C GLU A 5 9.86 -33.65 8.82
N ASN A 6 10.07 -32.59 9.63
CA ASN A 6 10.86 -31.41 9.28
C ASN A 6 11.24 -30.54 10.52
N PRO A 7 12.47 -30.63 11.06
CA PRO A 7 12.89 -29.89 12.25
C PRO A 7 12.75 -28.36 12.17
N LEU A 8 12.85 -27.80 10.96
CA LEU A 8 12.70 -26.36 10.74
C LEU A 8 11.25 -25.91 10.93
N GLU A 9 10.27 -26.70 10.45
CA GLU A 9 8.85 -26.40 10.62
C GLU A 9 8.44 -26.52 12.10
N ASP A 10 8.91 -27.54 12.80
CA ASP A 10 8.66 -27.69 14.24
C ASP A 10 9.21 -26.49 15.02
N PHE A 11 10.41 -26.02 14.67
CA PHE A 11 10.98 -24.81 15.25
C PHE A 11 10.10 -23.57 14.99
N ARG A 12 9.57 -23.42 13.76
CA ARG A 12 8.71 -22.29 13.39
C ARG A 12 7.41 -22.28 14.18
N VAL A 13 6.75 -23.43 14.26
CA VAL A 13 5.51 -23.60 15.02
C VAL A 13 5.75 -23.33 16.51
N ALA A 14 6.83 -23.87 17.08
CA ALA A 14 7.18 -23.64 18.46
C ALA A 14 7.47 -22.16 18.74
N LEU A 15 8.26 -21.50 17.88
CA LEU A 15 8.62 -20.09 18.06
C LEU A 15 7.40 -19.17 17.98
N ALA A 16 6.49 -19.41 17.03
CA ALA A 16 5.25 -18.65 16.91
C ALA A 16 4.34 -18.84 18.14
N ALA A 17 4.25 -20.06 18.66
CA ALA A 17 3.50 -20.32 19.88
C ALA A 17 4.12 -19.63 21.10
N THR A 18 5.45 -19.64 21.22
CA THR A 18 6.17 -18.93 22.29
C THR A 18 5.98 -17.42 22.20
N LEU A 19 6.06 -16.83 21.00
CA LEU A 19 5.82 -15.40 20.77
C LEU A 19 4.44 -14.97 21.33
N ARG A 20 3.38 -15.68 20.93
CA ARG A 20 2.01 -15.39 21.38
C ARG A 20 1.84 -15.56 22.88
N ALA A 21 2.39 -16.65 23.43
CA ALA A 21 2.30 -16.94 24.85
C ALA A 21 3.04 -15.90 25.71
N LEU A 22 4.22 -15.47 25.27
CA LEU A 22 5.04 -14.52 26.01
C LEU A 22 4.49 -13.10 25.93
N GLY A 23 3.91 -12.73 24.78
CA GLY A 23 3.27 -11.43 24.56
C GLY A 23 1.84 -11.29 25.07
N HIS A 24 1.22 -12.36 25.59
CA HIS A 24 -0.18 -12.40 26.02
C HIS A 24 -1.20 -12.01 24.93
N GLU A 25 -0.84 -12.18 23.66
CA GLU A 25 -1.64 -11.73 22.52
C GLU A 25 -1.76 -12.86 21.48
N PRO A 26 -2.94 -13.45 21.29
CA PRO A 26 -3.14 -14.56 20.37
C PRO A 26 -3.03 -14.14 18.90
N GLY A 27 -3.24 -12.86 18.59
CA GLY A 27 -3.16 -12.29 17.24
C GLY A 27 -1.74 -12.11 16.71
N LEU A 28 -0.70 -12.25 17.54
CA LEU A 28 0.68 -12.08 17.10
C LEU A 28 1.09 -13.16 16.08
N ASP A 29 1.45 -12.74 14.88
CA ASP A 29 1.90 -13.60 13.80
C ASP A 29 3.39 -13.46 13.57
N LEU A 30 4.07 -14.61 13.49
CA LEU A 30 5.50 -14.70 13.26
C LEU A 30 5.79 -14.96 11.78
N ALA A 31 6.56 -14.06 11.19
CA ALA A 31 7.13 -14.18 9.86
C ALA A 31 8.67 -14.16 9.93
N TYR A 32 9.31 -14.57 8.84
CA TYR A 32 10.76 -14.63 8.73
C TYR A 32 11.26 -13.67 7.67
N THR A 33 12.43 -13.06 7.89
CA THR A 33 13.05 -12.13 6.96
C THR A 33 14.55 -12.38 6.83
N ALA A 34 15.13 -12.02 5.69
CA ALA A 34 16.58 -11.90 5.49
C ALA A 34 17.08 -10.45 5.72
N ASP A 35 16.14 -9.50 5.79
CA ASP A 35 16.41 -8.09 6.04
C ASP A 35 16.43 -7.79 7.56
N LYS A 36 16.43 -6.50 7.93
CA LYS A 36 16.40 -6.09 9.34
C LYS A 36 15.13 -6.62 10.04
N PRO A 37 15.26 -7.23 11.23
CA PRO A 37 14.11 -7.67 12.01
C PRO A 37 13.22 -6.50 12.41
N SER A 38 11.90 -6.70 12.37
CA SER A 38 10.92 -5.63 12.61
C SER A 38 9.61 -6.19 13.14
N CYS A 39 8.92 -5.45 14.01
CA CYS A 39 7.57 -5.77 14.44
C CYS A 39 6.66 -4.57 14.15
N TYR A 40 5.58 -4.79 13.38
CA TYR A 40 4.60 -3.76 13.06
C TYR A 40 3.19 -4.30 13.27
N GLY A 41 2.40 -3.61 14.09
CA GLY A 41 1.10 -4.10 14.55
C GLY A 41 1.24 -5.50 15.17
N ASP A 42 0.48 -6.45 14.66
CA ASP A 42 0.51 -7.84 15.13
C ASP A 42 1.48 -8.74 14.35
N GLN A 43 2.27 -8.21 13.41
CA GLN A 43 3.22 -9.00 12.62
C GLN A 43 4.66 -8.81 13.08
N ALA A 44 5.28 -9.86 13.61
CA ALA A 44 6.67 -9.92 14.02
C ALA A 44 7.53 -10.62 12.94
N LYS A 45 8.56 -9.96 12.42
CA LYS A 45 9.50 -10.52 11.44
C LYS A 45 10.87 -10.73 12.09
N VAL A 46 11.31 -11.99 12.16
CA VAL A 46 12.58 -12.41 12.79
C VAL A 46 13.54 -13.03 11.76
N PRO A 47 14.85 -13.10 12.02
CA PRO A 47 15.77 -13.71 11.05
C PRO A 47 15.50 -15.21 10.90
N GLN A 48 15.68 -15.74 9.69
CA GLN A 48 15.49 -17.16 9.42
C GLN A 48 16.76 -17.97 9.75
N PRO A 49 16.70 -18.95 10.68
CA PRO A 49 17.82 -19.85 10.89
C PRO A 49 18.00 -20.81 9.70
N GLY A 50 19.23 -21.25 9.46
CA GLY A 50 19.53 -22.23 8.42
C GLY A 50 18.88 -23.60 8.68
N ARG A 51 18.82 -24.45 7.66
CA ARG A 51 18.23 -25.81 7.74
C ARG A 51 18.89 -26.70 8.80
N SER A 52 20.16 -26.45 9.12
CA SER A 52 20.90 -27.16 10.17
C SER A 52 20.55 -26.73 11.58
N LEU A 53 19.76 -25.66 11.76
CA LEU A 53 19.38 -25.09 13.06
C LEU A 53 20.59 -24.91 14.00
N ALA A 54 21.60 -24.20 13.52
CA ALA A 54 22.76 -23.87 14.35
C ALA A 54 22.31 -23.12 15.62
N ALA A 55 22.83 -23.53 16.78
CA ALA A 55 22.36 -23.04 18.08
C ALA A 55 22.40 -21.51 18.22
N GLU A 56 23.42 -20.86 17.64
CA GLU A 56 23.56 -19.41 17.64
C GLU A 56 22.46 -18.71 16.83
N GLN A 57 22.18 -19.19 15.62
CA GLN A 57 21.12 -18.65 14.76
C GLN A 57 19.73 -18.87 15.36
N VAL A 58 19.53 -20.00 16.03
CA VAL A 58 18.29 -20.30 16.75
C VAL A 58 18.10 -19.34 17.93
N ALA A 59 19.15 -19.09 18.71
CA ALA A 59 19.09 -18.16 19.83
C ALA A 59 18.87 -16.72 19.36
N GLU A 60 19.47 -16.31 18.24
CA GLU A 60 19.25 -14.99 17.65
C GLU A 60 17.79 -14.81 17.20
N ALA A 61 17.24 -15.76 16.44
CA ALA A 61 15.85 -15.72 16.00
C ALA A 61 14.86 -15.71 17.18
N ARG A 62 15.16 -16.49 18.23
CA ARG A 62 14.40 -16.47 19.49
C ARG A 62 14.50 -15.13 20.21
N GLY A 63 15.69 -14.53 20.27
CA GLY A 63 15.90 -13.27 20.97
C GLY A 63 15.08 -12.13 20.37
N TRP A 64 15.02 -12.05 19.04
CA TRP A 64 14.15 -11.08 18.35
C TRP A 64 12.66 -11.33 18.64
N ALA A 65 12.22 -12.59 18.60
CA ALA A 65 10.83 -12.94 18.94
C ALA A 65 10.50 -12.57 20.40
N ASP A 66 11.37 -12.95 21.34
CA ASP A 66 11.21 -12.67 22.76
C ASP A 66 11.15 -11.14 23.01
N SER A 67 12.04 -10.37 22.39
CA SER A 67 12.05 -8.90 22.50
C SER A 67 10.75 -8.25 22.00
N PHE A 68 10.22 -8.70 20.86
CA PHE A 68 8.95 -8.19 20.34
C PHE A 68 7.74 -8.56 21.22
N ALA A 69 7.71 -9.81 21.73
CA ALA A 69 6.67 -10.25 22.65
C ALA A 69 6.72 -9.48 23.99
N LEU A 70 7.92 -9.29 24.56
CA LEU A 70 8.09 -8.49 25.78
C LEU A 70 7.64 -7.05 25.58
N ARG A 71 7.94 -6.46 24.42
CA ARG A 71 7.47 -5.12 24.08
C ARG A 71 5.94 -5.06 24.07
N ARG A 72 5.26 -6.03 23.45
CA ARG A 72 3.79 -6.08 23.47
C ARG A 72 3.22 -6.20 24.88
N ARG A 73 3.91 -6.89 25.79
CA ARG A 73 3.45 -7.16 27.16
C ARG A 73 3.75 -6.04 28.16
N HIS A 74 4.89 -5.37 28.03
CA HIS A 74 5.43 -4.47 29.06
C HIS A 74 5.56 -3.00 28.60
N HIS A 75 5.08 -2.68 27.40
CA HIS A 75 5.08 -1.33 26.86
C HIS A 75 3.66 -0.76 26.74
N ASP A 76 3.38 0.29 27.48
CA ASP A 76 2.21 1.16 27.31
C ASP A 76 2.55 2.31 26.36
N ALA A 77 1.91 2.33 25.20
CA ALA A 77 2.13 3.35 24.18
C ALA A 77 1.70 4.75 24.63
N ARG A 78 0.68 4.89 25.49
CA ARG A 78 0.20 6.19 25.95
C ARG A 78 1.15 6.80 26.97
N ALA A 79 1.57 6.01 27.96
CA ALA A 79 2.55 6.44 28.95
C ALA A 79 3.89 6.81 28.28
N PHE A 80 4.32 6.02 27.29
CA PHE A 80 5.51 6.33 26.52
C PHE A 80 5.40 7.64 25.72
N ALA A 81 4.27 7.86 25.04
CA ALA A 81 4.07 9.06 24.22
C ALA A 81 4.01 10.35 25.04
N ALA A 82 3.49 10.30 26.27
CA ALA A 82 3.43 11.46 27.17
C ALA A 82 4.83 12.00 27.53
N GLU A 83 5.78 11.10 27.75
CA GLU A 83 7.15 11.45 28.17
C GLU A 83 8.14 11.58 27.00
N LEU A 84 7.72 11.26 25.77
CA LEU A 84 8.60 11.20 24.60
C LEU A 84 9.19 12.58 24.24
N PRO A 85 10.53 12.72 24.15
CA PRO A 85 11.16 13.98 23.72
C PRO A 85 10.89 14.35 22.24
N PRO A 86 11.13 15.62 21.85
CA PRO A 86 11.16 16.05 20.45
C PRO A 86 12.12 15.23 19.58
N ALA A 87 11.98 15.33 18.26
CA ALA A 87 12.79 14.56 17.32
C ALA A 87 14.28 14.92 17.45
N GLY A 88 15.15 13.92 17.50
CA GLY A 88 16.59 14.09 17.64
C GLY A 88 17.22 13.02 18.54
N ILE A 89 18.48 13.26 18.93
CA ILE A 89 19.30 12.31 19.70
C ILE A 89 18.64 11.93 21.04
N ALA A 90 17.97 12.87 21.70
CA ALA A 90 17.26 12.63 22.97
C ALA A 90 16.15 11.59 22.83
N ARG A 91 15.40 11.62 21.73
CA ARG A 91 14.36 10.63 21.41
C ARG A 91 14.95 9.26 21.12
N ASP A 92 16.05 9.20 20.37
CA ASP A 92 16.73 7.94 20.05
C ASP A 92 17.27 7.27 21.32
N ILE A 93 17.86 8.06 22.22
CA ILE A 93 18.28 7.61 23.56
C ILE A 93 17.08 7.07 24.34
N PHE A 94 15.98 7.84 24.41
CA PHE A 94 14.79 7.46 25.16
C PHE A 94 14.21 6.12 24.66
N GLN A 95 14.16 5.91 23.34
CA GLN A 95 13.73 4.65 22.74
C GLN A 95 14.68 3.49 23.04
N ALA A 96 15.99 3.71 22.97
CA ALA A 96 16.99 2.69 23.23
C ALA A 96 16.95 2.23 24.70
N VAL A 97 16.77 3.17 25.64
CA VAL A 97 16.69 2.88 27.07
C VAL A 97 15.36 2.21 27.45
N GLU A 98 14.24 2.63 26.85
CA GLU A 98 12.96 1.93 27.03
C GLU A 98 13.03 0.48 26.55
N GLN A 99 13.68 0.24 25.41
CA GLN A 99 13.89 -1.12 24.92
C GLN A 99 14.72 -1.96 25.92
N ALA A 100 15.76 -1.35 26.53
CA ALA A 100 16.56 -2.01 27.56
C ALA A 100 15.73 -2.32 28.83
N ARG A 101 14.81 -1.45 29.25
CA ARG A 101 13.90 -1.68 30.38
C ARG A 101 12.99 -2.89 30.13
N ILE A 102 12.33 -2.93 28.97
CA ILE A 102 11.44 -4.01 28.56
C ILE A 102 12.17 -5.37 28.57
N GLU A 103 13.36 -5.40 27.97
CA GLU A 103 14.20 -6.59 27.90
C GLU A 103 14.70 -7.03 29.28
N ALA A 104 15.01 -6.08 30.18
CA ALA A 104 15.42 -6.37 31.55
C ALA A 104 14.30 -7.03 32.37
N ILE A 105 13.06 -6.56 32.26
CA ILE A 105 11.89 -7.15 32.93
C ILE A 105 11.73 -8.61 32.51
N GLY A 106 11.70 -8.87 31.21
CA GLY A 106 11.55 -10.22 30.69
C GLY A 106 12.71 -11.14 31.02
N GLY A 107 13.94 -10.61 30.98
CA GLY A 107 15.15 -11.36 31.31
C GLY A 107 15.27 -11.73 32.79
N ALA A 108 14.72 -10.90 33.69
CA ALA A 108 14.73 -11.16 35.13
C ALA A 108 13.84 -12.36 35.51
N GLU A 109 12.67 -12.49 34.88
CA GLU A 109 11.72 -13.59 35.13
C GLU A 109 12.11 -14.90 34.44
N MET A 110 12.76 -14.82 33.28
CA MET A 110 12.99 -15.97 32.38
C MET A 110 14.46 -16.07 31.94
N ALA A 111 15.23 -16.93 32.61
CA ALA A 111 16.65 -17.12 32.33
C ALA A 111 16.96 -17.53 30.87
N GLY A 112 16.06 -18.32 30.24
CA GLY A 112 16.19 -18.70 28.82
C GLY A 112 16.02 -17.52 27.87
N VAL A 113 15.04 -16.65 28.15
CA VAL A 113 14.81 -15.40 27.40
C VAL A 113 16.02 -14.48 27.53
N ALA A 114 16.57 -14.35 28.74
CA ALA A 114 17.75 -13.54 28.96
C ALA A 114 18.95 -14.02 28.10
N ILE A 115 19.15 -15.32 27.92
CA ILE A 115 20.21 -15.84 27.03
C ILE A 115 19.93 -15.49 25.57
N ASN A 116 18.68 -15.59 25.12
CA ASN A 116 18.30 -15.25 23.75
C ASN A 116 18.48 -13.74 23.47
N LEU A 117 18.06 -12.89 24.41
CA LEU A 117 18.21 -11.43 24.33
C LEU A 117 19.68 -10.99 24.27
N ASP A 118 20.58 -11.68 24.97
CA ASP A 118 22.02 -11.44 24.86
C ASP A 118 22.54 -11.73 23.44
N ARG A 119 22.14 -12.86 22.86
CA ARG A 119 22.52 -13.23 21.49
C ARG A 119 21.97 -12.25 20.46
N MET A 120 20.73 -11.82 20.63
CA MET A 120 20.16 -10.75 19.81
C MET A 120 20.93 -9.44 19.96
N THR A 121 21.31 -9.07 21.18
CA THR A 121 22.09 -7.85 21.46
C THR A 121 23.46 -7.91 20.79
N GLU A 122 24.16 -9.05 20.87
CA GLU A 122 25.42 -9.28 20.15
C GLU A 122 25.26 -9.11 18.63
N ALA A 123 24.20 -9.68 18.05
CA ALA A 123 23.92 -9.57 16.62
C ALA A 123 23.59 -8.13 16.19
N ARG A 124 22.80 -7.40 16.99
CA ARG A 124 22.46 -5.98 16.76
C ARG A 124 23.71 -5.11 16.77
N VAL A 125 24.52 -5.22 17.83
CA VAL A 125 25.75 -4.45 18.00
C VAL A 125 26.76 -4.74 16.90
N LYS A 126 26.86 -5.98 16.39
CA LYS A 126 27.77 -6.34 15.30
C LYS A 126 27.58 -5.50 14.03
N THR A 127 26.36 -5.02 13.78
CA THR A 127 26.03 -4.20 12.61
C THR A 127 26.02 -2.70 12.89
N ASP A 128 26.21 -2.29 14.15
CA ASP A 128 26.10 -0.92 14.62
C ASP A 128 27.43 -0.15 14.42
N PRO A 129 27.40 1.16 14.08
CA PRO A 129 28.59 2.00 13.98
C PRO A 129 29.50 2.00 15.22
N ILE A 130 28.96 1.72 16.41
CA ILE A 130 29.69 1.68 17.69
C ILE A 130 30.91 0.74 17.66
N VAL A 131 30.89 -0.33 16.87
CA VAL A 131 32.01 -1.29 16.76
C VAL A 131 33.23 -0.65 16.07
N ARG A 132 33.01 0.36 15.23
CA ARG A 132 34.05 1.05 14.47
C ARG A 132 34.58 2.30 15.17
N ALA A 133 33.86 2.82 16.16
CA ALA A 133 34.26 4.02 16.89
C ALA A 133 35.65 3.84 17.55
N ARG A 134 36.46 4.90 17.48
CA ARG A 134 37.79 4.97 18.09
C ARG A 134 37.95 6.18 19.02
N THR A 135 37.12 7.20 18.86
CA THR A 135 37.07 8.41 19.70
C THR A 135 35.68 8.55 20.34
N ALA A 136 35.56 9.36 21.39
CA ALA A 136 34.28 9.57 22.08
C ALA A 136 33.21 10.16 21.16
N ASP A 137 33.58 11.11 20.29
CA ASP A 137 32.66 11.78 19.35
C ASP A 137 32.08 10.85 18.27
N GLU A 138 32.77 9.74 17.97
CA GLU A 138 32.31 8.74 16.99
C GLU A 138 31.31 7.73 17.58
N VAL A 139 31.12 7.72 18.90
CA VAL A 139 30.27 6.76 19.59
C VAL A 139 28.80 7.17 19.45
N PRO A 140 27.91 6.31 18.88
CA PRO A 140 26.48 6.58 18.89
C PRO A 140 25.94 6.60 20.31
N LEU A 141 25.60 7.79 20.82
CA LEU A 141 25.23 8.00 22.22
C LEU A 141 23.98 7.21 22.63
N ALA A 142 22.99 7.07 21.74
CA ALA A 142 21.80 6.25 21.97
C ALA A 142 22.13 4.77 22.20
N THR A 143 22.99 4.19 21.36
CA THR A 143 23.42 2.79 21.52
C THR A 143 24.27 2.62 22.78
N ALA A 144 25.20 3.54 23.05
CA ALA A 144 26.06 3.48 24.23
C ALA A 144 25.25 3.57 25.53
N LEU A 145 24.34 4.55 25.65
CA LEU A 145 23.52 4.71 26.86
C LEU A 145 22.57 3.53 27.05
N GLY A 146 21.97 3.01 25.96
CA GLY A 146 21.15 1.79 26.02
C GLY A 146 21.92 0.58 26.56
N LEU A 147 23.20 0.41 26.18
CA LEU A 147 24.05 -0.67 26.70
C LEU A 147 24.45 -0.46 28.17
N VAL A 148 24.76 0.77 28.57
CA VAL A 148 25.07 1.12 29.98
C VAL A 148 23.87 0.87 30.88
N VAL A 149 22.68 1.34 30.47
CA VAL A 149 21.45 1.10 31.24
C VAL A 149 21.14 -0.40 31.29
N ARG A 150 21.24 -1.13 30.16
CA ARG A 150 21.06 -2.59 30.16
C ARG A 150 21.98 -3.28 31.18
N GLU A 151 23.25 -2.89 31.23
CA GLU A 151 24.20 -3.43 32.21
C GLU A 151 23.75 -3.15 33.65
N ARG A 152 23.31 -1.93 33.96
CA ARG A 152 22.82 -1.59 35.31
C ARG A 152 21.54 -2.34 35.68
N LEU A 153 20.62 -2.51 34.75
CA LEU A 153 19.34 -3.18 35.00
C LEU A 153 19.48 -4.70 35.11
N THR A 154 20.39 -5.32 34.35
CA THR A 154 20.50 -6.78 34.24
C THR A 154 21.75 -7.37 34.89
N GLY A 155 22.74 -6.54 35.24
CA GLY A 155 24.06 -6.97 35.69
C GLY A 155 24.92 -7.62 34.60
N ARG A 156 24.49 -7.61 33.33
CA ARG A 156 25.21 -8.23 32.21
C ARG A 156 26.05 -7.19 31.47
N ALA A 157 27.34 -7.46 31.36
CA ALA A 157 28.28 -6.60 30.64
C ALA A 157 27.83 -6.34 29.18
N PRO A 158 28.24 -5.21 28.59
CA PRO A 158 28.08 -4.96 27.16
C PRO A 158 28.79 -6.03 26.32
N PRO A 159 28.37 -6.28 25.07
CA PRO A 159 29.08 -7.19 24.18
C PRO A 159 30.54 -6.80 24.00
N ARG A 160 31.47 -7.77 24.01
CA ARG A 160 32.93 -7.57 23.89
C ARG A 160 33.35 -6.63 22.75
N MET A 161 32.63 -6.66 21.63
CA MET A 161 32.91 -5.82 20.47
C MET A 161 32.60 -4.33 20.67
N ALA A 162 31.76 -3.98 21.66
CA ALA A 162 31.40 -2.60 22.00
C ALA A 162 31.99 -2.14 23.35
N GLU A 163 32.57 -3.03 24.16
CA GLU A 163 33.17 -2.68 25.47
C GLU A 163 34.13 -1.48 25.38
N SER A 164 35.03 -1.49 24.41
CA SER A 164 36.01 -0.40 24.22
C SER A 164 35.36 0.93 23.86
N ALA A 165 34.35 0.93 22.98
CA ALA A 165 33.65 2.15 22.57
C ALA A 165 32.76 2.70 23.69
N VAL A 166 32.07 1.82 24.44
CA VAL A 166 31.29 2.23 25.61
C VAL A 166 32.18 2.82 26.69
N ALA A 167 33.39 2.27 26.90
CA ALA A 167 34.34 2.80 27.87
C ALA A 167 34.81 4.24 27.55
N LEU A 168 34.82 4.67 26.28
CA LEU A 168 35.22 6.03 25.89
C LEU A 168 34.25 7.11 26.38
N VAL A 169 32.97 6.78 26.53
CA VAL A 169 31.90 7.72 26.92
C VAL A 169 31.34 7.46 28.32
N ARG A 170 31.66 6.31 28.93
CA ARG A 170 31.11 5.90 30.23
C ARG A 170 31.43 6.89 31.34
N ASP A 171 32.69 7.27 31.50
CA ASP A 171 33.11 8.13 32.61
C ASP A 171 32.39 9.49 32.58
N GLU A 172 32.16 10.03 31.38
CA GLU A 172 31.42 11.29 31.21
C GLU A 172 29.92 11.13 31.52
N ILE A 173 29.30 10.05 31.02
CA ILE A 173 27.89 9.74 31.29
C ILE A 173 27.67 9.54 32.79
N GLU A 174 28.54 8.79 33.47
CA GLU A 174 28.42 8.51 34.89
C GLU A 174 28.70 9.74 35.75
N ALA A 175 29.63 10.61 35.35
CA ALA A 175 29.89 11.87 36.02
C ALA A 175 28.70 12.84 35.94
N LYS A 176 27.98 12.87 34.82
CA LYS A 176 26.83 13.77 34.60
C LYS A 176 25.52 13.21 35.16
N ALA A 177 25.19 11.95 34.86
CA ALA A 177 23.86 11.38 35.10
C ALA A 177 23.86 10.13 35.99
N GLY A 178 24.98 9.78 36.64
CA GLY A 178 25.14 8.52 37.36
C GLY A 178 24.09 8.25 38.45
N THR A 179 23.67 9.28 39.18
CA THR A 179 22.64 9.19 40.24
C THR A 179 21.26 8.89 39.67
N HIS A 180 20.85 9.58 38.61
CA HIS A 180 19.57 9.32 37.95
C HIS A 180 19.57 7.98 37.22
N LEU A 181 20.71 7.53 36.68
CA LEU A 181 20.87 6.19 36.11
C LEU A 181 20.67 5.08 37.17
N ASP A 182 21.12 5.27 38.41
CA ASP A 182 20.85 4.32 39.50
C ASP A 182 19.36 4.29 39.89
N ASN A 183 18.69 5.44 39.83
CA ASN A 183 17.26 5.55 40.11
C ASN A 183 16.38 4.85 39.05
N LEU A 184 16.88 4.63 37.83
CA LEU A 184 16.16 3.85 36.82
C LEU A 184 15.92 2.41 37.29
N ALA A 185 16.87 1.79 37.99
CA ALA A 185 16.75 0.42 38.49
C ALA A 185 15.62 0.28 39.52
N ALA A 186 15.38 1.31 40.34
CA ALA A 186 14.29 1.34 41.32
C ALA A 186 12.91 1.45 40.67
N ASN A 187 12.82 2.01 39.45
CA ASN A 187 11.56 2.32 38.77
C ASN A 187 11.26 1.42 37.56
N VAL A 188 12.02 0.33 37.35
CA VAL A 188 11.88 -0.55 36.16
C VAL A 188 10.43 -1.04 35.94
N GLY A 189 9.71 -1.31 37.03
CA GLY A 189 8.34 -1.83 36.98
C GLY A 189 7.25 -0.81 36.68
N ASP A 190 7.53 0.49 36.76
CA ASP A 190 6.58 1.58 36.49
C ASP A 190 7.09 2.42 35.32
N GLN A 191 6.45 2.27 34.16
CA GLN A 191 6.89 2.91 32.93
C GLN A 191 6.78 4.45 32.97
N ALA A 192 5.79 5.01 33.68
CA ALA A 192 5.63 6.45 33.77
C ALA A 192 6.71 7.06 34.68
N ALA A 193 6.93 6.45 35.85
CA ALA A 193 8.00 6.87 36.76
C ALA A 193 9.39 6.72 36.11
N PHE A 194 9.60 5.63 35.34
CA PHE A 194 10.83 5.42 34.59
C PHE A 194 11.04 6.48 33.51
N GLY A 195 9.98 6.87 32.78
CA GLY A 195 10.03 7.95 31.79
C GLY A 195 10.44 9.30 32.37
N LEU A 196 9.91 9.65 33.54
CA LEU A 196 10.26 10.89 34.23
C LEU A 196 11.74 10.91 34.67
N VAL A 197 12.24 9.81 35.24
CA VAL A 197 13.67 9.68 35.58
C VAL A 197 14.53 9.76 34.33
N MET A 198 14.09 9.19 33.20
CA MET A 198 14.80 9.29 31.94
C MET A 198 14.86 10.73 31.41
N ARG A 199 13.82 11.56 31.61
CA ARG A 199 13.90 13.00 31.30
C ARG A 199 14.95 13.72 32.14
N ARG A 200 15.07 13.39 33.43
CA ARG A 200 16.15 13.92 34.28
C ARG A 200 17.53 13.49 33.79
N VAL A 201 17.70 12.24 33.37
CA VAL A 201 18.94 11.76 32.74
C VAL A 201 19.26 12.54 31.46
N LEU A 202 18.26 12.84 30.62
CA LEU A 202 18.48 13.62 29.40
C LEU A 202 18.85 15.08 29.72
N ASN A 203 18.25 15.69 30.74
CA ASN A 203 18.60 17.02 31.22
C ASN A 203 20.05 17.07 31.75
N ASP A 204 20.47 16.11 32.59
CA ASP A 204 21.85 16.02 33.09
C ASP A 204 22.90 15.91 31.96
N LEU A 205 22.52 15.26 30.86
CA LEU A 205 23.37 15.13 29.67
C LEU A 205 23.33 16.38 28.77
N GLY A 206 22.52 17.38 29.09
CA GLY A 206 22.33 18.61 28.30
C GLY A 206 21.51 18.39 27.03
N LEU A 207 20.64 17.37 27.02
CA LEU A 207 19.87 16.92 25.85
C LEU A 207 18.35 17.05 26.02
N GLY A 208 17.87 17.65 27.11
CA GLY A 208 16.44 17.82 27.37
C GLY A 208 16.15 18.97 28.33
N ASP A 209 14.87 19.32 28.41
CA ASP A 209 14.38 20.37 29.30
C ASP A 209 14.20 19.84 30.73
N ASP A 210 14.29 20.73 31.71
CA ASP A 210 14.15 20.38 33.13
C ASP A 210 12.71 19.93 33.44
N PRO A 211 12.48 18.63 33.77
CA PRO A 211 11.14 18.13 34.06
C PRO A 211 10.57 18.66 35.38
N ASP A 212 11.41 19.27 36.24
CA ASP A 212 11.00 19.85 37.52
C ASP A 212 10.79 21.38 37.43
N ALA A 213 10.95 21.98 36.24
CA ALA A 213 10.61 23.38 36.01
C ALA A 213 9.09 23.58 36.08
N THR A 214 8.64 24.46 36.98
CA THR A 214 7.23 24.89 37.02
C THR A 214 6.90 25.66 35.74
N PRO A 215 5.76 25.42 35.08
CA PRO A 215 5.33 26.21 33.94
C PRO A 215 4.77 27.54 34.44
N ASP A 216 5.66 28.44 34.86
CA ASP A 216 5.43 29.89 34.92
C ASP A 216 6.80 30.61 35.01
N ASP A 217 6.91 31.74 34.31
CA ASP A 217 8.09 32.61 34.11
C ASP A 217 9.12 32.19 33.04
N SER A 218 8.73 32.18 31.77
CA SER A 218 9.43 32.94 30.70
C SER A 218 8.71 32.83 29.36
N ASP A 219 7.87 33.83 29.05
CA ASP A 219 7.94 34.61 27.81
C ASP A 219 6.75 35.58 27.77
N ASP A 220 6.97 36.75 28.39
CA ASP A 220 6.21 37.96 28.06
C ASP A 220 6.80 38.51 26.74
N PRO A 221 5.99 38.76 25.69
CA PRO A 221 6.51 39.26 24.43
C PRO A 221 6.94 40.72 24.60
N SER A 222 8.25 40.95 24.66
CA SER A 222 8.80 42.31 24.52
C SER A 222 8.96 42.65 23.05
N ASP A 223 8.04 43.48 22.61
CA ASP A 223 8.14 44.40 21.49
C ASP A 223 9.37 45.31 21.68
N ASP A 224 10.30 45.26 20.73
CA ASP A 224 11.15 46.40 20.36
C ASP A 224 11.69 46.17 18.93
N GLY A 225 11.21 46.98 17.99
CA GLY A 225 11.74 47.07 16.64
C GLY A 225 12.99 47.95 16.55
N ASP A 226 13.90 47.63 15.63
CA ASP A 226 14.15 48.46 14.43
C ASP A 226 15.27 47.85 13.56
N ASP A 227 15.00 47.89 12.25
CA ASP A 227 15.87 48.01 11.06
C ASP A 227 17.37 47.63 11.13
N ASP A 228 17.76 46.65 10.30
CA ASP A 228 18.56 46.92 9.08
C ASP A 228 18.81 45.63 8.26
N ALA A 229 18.52 45.69 6.97
CA ALA A 229 19.10 44.85 5.91
C ALA A 229 19.88 45.79 4.96
N PRO A 230 20.71 45.36 3.97
CA PRO A 230 20.93 44.01 3.43
C PRO A 230 22.40 43.69 2.98
N GLY A 231 22.62 42.49 2.41
CA GLY A 231 23.77 42.11 1.54
C GLY A 231 24.75 41.11 2.17
N ASP A 232 25.35 40.13 1.50
CA ASP A 232 25.41 39.75 0.09
C ASP A 232 26.06 38.35 -0.04
N GLU A 233 25.61 37.60 -1.06
CA GLU A 233 26.16 36.47 -1.83
C GLU A 233 27.19 35.44 -1.29
N GLY A 234 26.93 34.15 -1.59
CA GLY A 234 28.00 33.22 -2.06
C GLY A 234 27.92 31.71 -1.75
N GLN A 235 27.04 30.97 -2.43
CA GLN A 235 27.15 29.57 -2.98
C GLN A 235 27.89 28.46 -2.19
N ALA A 236 27.21 27.37 -1.74
CA ALA A 236 26.96 26.06 -2.41
C ALA A 236 27.65 24.95 -1.56
N GLU A 237 27.19 23.71 -1.32
CA GLU A 237 26.21 22.83 -1.96
C GLU A 237 25.90 21.64 -0.98
N THR A 238 24.75 20.98 -1.18
CA THR A 238 24.35 19.60 -0.74
C THR A 238 23.75 19.34 0.65
N GLY A 239 22.57 18.67 0.67
CA GLY A 239 22.09 17.91 1.84
C GLY A 239 20.57 17.93 2.14
N GLU A 240 19.77 17.33 1.26
CA GLU A 240 18.53 16.54 1.52
C GLU A 240 17.68 16.73 2.81
N THR A 241 16.42 17.15 2.56
CA THR A 241 15.14 16.59 3.05
C THR A 241 14.92 16.28 4.54
N ALA A 242 13.99 17.01 5.17
CA ALA A 242 12.70 16.49 5.69
C ALA A 242 12.00 17.50 6.62
N GLY A 243 10.99 18.21 6.12
CA GLY A 243 9.88 18.72 6.94
C GLY A 243 8.81 17.62 6.99
N GLN A 244 8.44 17.12 8.16
CA GLN A 244 7.34 17.66 8.98
C GLN A 244 6.01 17.71 8.22
N GLU A 245 5.15 16.73 8.50
CA GLU A 245 3.71 16.88 8.37
C GLU A 245 3.16 17.47 9.67
N SER A 246 2.44 18.58 9.51
CA SER A 246 1.53 19.16 10.48
C SER A 246 0.26 18.31 10.54
N SER A 247 -0.09 17.89 11.75
CA SER A 247 -1.38 17.34 12.12
C SER A 247 -2.38 18.47 12.36
N VAL A 248 -3.49 18.48 11.63
CA VAL A 248 -4.72 19.18 12.03
C VAL A 248 -5.82 18.15 12.22
N GLU A 249 -6.50 18.32 13.35
CA GLU A 249 -7.39 17.43 14.07
C GLU A 249 -8.66 17.02 13.30
N THR A 250 -9.19 15.85 13.64
CA THR A 250 -10.60 15.51 13.45
C THR A 250 -11.24 15.33 14.83
N ARG A 251 -12.14 16.25 15.20
CA ARG A 251 -12.93 16.21 16.43
C ARG A 251 -14.20 15.41 16.18
N ALA A 252 -14.44 14.45 17.06
CA ALA A 252 -15.61 13.57 17.09
C ALA A 252 -16.87 14.29 17.59
N GLU A 253 -18.01 13.84 17.08
CA GLU A 253 -19.36 14.15 17.55
C GLU A 253 -19.64 13.47 18.89
N GLU A 254 -20.17 14.22 19.86
CA GLU A 254 -20.91 13.67 21.00
C GLU A 254 -22.26 14.40 21.11
N THR A 255 -23.30 13.61 21.24
CA THR A 255 -24.69 13.99 21.51
C THR A 255 -24.87 14.44 22.97
N SER A 256 -25.53 15.57 23.20
CA SER A 256 -26.44 15.74 24.34
C SER A 256 -27.47 16.84 24.08
N GLU A 257 -28.70 16.56 24.51
CA GLU A 257 -29.92 17.34 24.36
C GLU A 257 -29.89 18.66 25.14
N THR A 258 -30.51 19.72 24.61
CA THR A 258 -31.45 20.57 25.36
C THR A 258 -32.25 21.50 24.44
N THR A 259 -33.52 21.58 24.80
CA THR A 259 -34.72 22.31 24.38
C THR A 259 -34.60 23.78 23.94
N ASP A 260 -35.24 24.03 22.78
CA ASP A 260 -36.38 24.95 22.53
C ASP A 260 -36.20 26.40 22.04
N GLU A 261 -37.20 26.77 21.23
CA GLU A 261 -37.66 28.08 20.77
C GLU A 261 -37.14 28.70 19.45
N THR A 262 -37.92 28.40 18.40
CA THR A 262 -38.58 29.34 17.46
C THR A 262 -37.78 30.43 16.75
N GLU A 263 -37.66 30.34 15.42
CA GLU A 263 -38.22 31.33 14.49
C GLU A 263 -38.22 30.82 13.04
N THR A 264 -39.42 30.73 12.48
CA THR A 264 -39.75 30.42 11.09
C THR A 264 -39.41 31.60 10.17
N ARG A 265 -38.64 31.35 9.10
CA ARG A 265 -38.68 32.17 7.88
C ARG A 265 -38.73 31.29 6.63
N GLU A 266 -39.90 31.34 6.01
CA GLU A 266 -40.24 30.89 4.67
C GLU A 266 -39.38 31.64 3.63
N VAL A 267 -38.91 30.94 2.60
CA VAL A 267 -38.64 31.55 1.29
C VAL A 267 -39.18 30.61 0.21
N ASP A 268 -40.09 31.19 -0.57
CA ASP A 268 -40.88 30.63 -1.65
C ASP A 268 -40.10 29.82 -2.69
N MET A 269 -40.74 28.72 -3.09
CA MET A 269 -40.39 27.90 -4.24
C MET A 269 -41.36 28.26 -5.37
N ASP A 270 -40.87 28.99 -6.37
CA ASP A 270 -41.65 29.32 -7.56
C ASP A 270 -41.97 28.05 -8.35
N THR A 271 -43.27 27.82 -8.49
CA THR A 271 -43.92 26.80 -9.29
C THR A 271 -44.27 27.39 -10.65
N GLU A 272 -43.92 26.74 -11.76
CA GLU A 272 -44.63 26.89 -13.04
C GLU A 272 -44.34 25.69 -13.95
N ALA A 273 -45.38 25.31 -14.70
CA ALA A 273 -45.47 24.27 -15.73
C ALA A 273 -45.48 22.78 -15.30
N VAL A 274 -46.64 22.35 -14.79
CA VAL A 274 -47.18 20.99 -15.02
C VAL A 274 -47.81 20.96 -16.41
N SER A 275 -47.50 19.95 -17.21
CA SER A 275 -48.41 19.47 -18.28
C SER A 275 -48.53 17.96 -18.19
N GLU A 276 -49.73 17.51 -17.84
CA GLU A 276 -50.17 16.12 -17.78
C GLU A 276 -50.21 15.47 -19.17
N ALA A 277 -49.70 14.24 -19.28
CA ALA A 277 -50.18 13.25 -20.23
C ALA A 277 -50.12 11.85 -19.59
N GLU A 278 -51.33 11.33 -19.41
CA GLU A 278 -51.87 10.03 -18.99
C GLU A 278 -50.98 8.77 -18.81
N MET A 279 -51.46 7.97 -17.86
CA MET A 279 -50.96 6.70 -17.33
C MET A 279 -50.69 5.59 -18.35
N GLY A 280 -49.62 4.85 -18.08
CA GLY A 280 -49.49 3.41 -18.36
C GLY A 280 -48.66 2.77 -17.24
N GLU A 281 -49.31 1.98 -16.38
CA GLU A 281 -48.65 1.09 -15.41
C GLU A 281 -47.96 -0.05 -16.16
N GLU A 282 -46.68 0.11 -16.50
CA GLU A 282 -45.81 -1.02 -16.86
C GLU A 282 -44.46 -0.86 -16.15
N GLY A 283 -43.87 -1.99 -15.77
CA GLY A 283 -42.91 -2.14 -14.68
C GLY A 283 -41.73 -1.16 -14.68
N ARG A 284 -41.53 -0.51 -13.53
CA ARG A 284 -40.26 0.14 -13.19
C ARG A 284 -39.18 -0.92 -12.98
N GLU A 285 -38.59 -1.40 -14.07
CA GLU A 285 -37.22 -1.91 -14.03
C GLU A 285 -36.34 -0.81 -13.43
N GLY A 286 -35.56 -1.16 -12.41
CA GLY A 286 -34.60 -0.26 -11.79
C GLY A 286 -33.63 0.26 -12.83
N THR A 287 -33.90 1.45 -13.36
CA THR A 287 -32.97 2.21 -14.18
C THR A 287 -31.76 2.50 -13.33
N THR A 288 -30.67 1.76 -13.57
CA THR A 288 -29.32 2.22 -13.29
C THR A 288 -29.23 3.64 -13.87
N PRO A 289 -28.72 4.64 -13.12
CA PRO A 289 -28.62 6.00 -13.66
C PRO A 289 -27.89 5.92 -15.00
N TRP A 290 -28.60 6.25 -16.07
CA TRP A 290 -28.08 6.21 -17.43
C TRP A 290 -26.91 7.20 -17.49
N ARG A 291 -25.68 6.68 -17.53
CA ARG A 291 -24.48 7.48 -17.73
C ARG A 291 -24.26 7.56 -19.25
N PRO A 292 -24.43 8.74 -19.87
CA PRO A 292 -24.23 8.86 -21.31
C PRO A 292 -22.82 8.40 -21.68
N ASN A 293 -22.73 7.53 -22.68
CA ASN A 293 -21.47 7.08 -23.28
C ASN A 293 -20.83 8.27 -24.01
N THR A 294 -20.15 9.13 -23.26
CA THR A 294 -19.67 10.41 -23.78
C THR A 294 -18.25 10.22 -24.31
N PRO A 295 -18.03 10.23 -25.64
CA PRO A 295 -16.68 10.20 -26.19
C PRO A 295 -15.91 11.46 -25.78
N LEU A 296 -14.57 11.36 -25.78
CA LEU A 296 -13.59 12.37 -25.31
C LEU A 296 -13.81 13.82 -25.81
N HIS A 297 -14.62 14.04 -26.85
CA HIS A 297 -14.88 15.38 -27.38
C HIS A 297 -15.60 16.32 -26.41
N ASP A 298 -16.20 15.79 -25.34
CA ASP A 298 -16.76 16.56 -24.21
C ASP A 298 -15.96 16.33 -22.91
N LEU A 299 -14.63 16.44 -22.97
CA LEU A 299 -13.85 16.68 -21.75
C LEU A 299 -14.39 17.98 -21.11
N PRO A 300 -14.70 17.98 -19.79
CA PRO A 300 -15.20 19.17 -19.11
C PRO A 300 -14.30 20.39 -19.37
N ALA A 301 -14.89 21.58 -19.47
CA ALA A 301 -14.20 22.85 -19.73
C ALA A 301 -13.10 23.25 -18.72
N GLY A 302 -12.77 22.41 -17.74
CA GLY A 302 -11.69 22.58 -16.75
C GLY A 302 -10.47 21.67 -16.95
N PHE A 303 -10.37 20.91 -18.05
CA PHE A 303 -9.16 20.15 -18.38
C PHE A 303 -8.07 21.10 -18.90
N ASP A 304 -7.21 21.59 -18.00
CA ASP A 304 -6.06 22.47 -18.30
C ASP A 304 -4.84 21.69 -18.86
N TYR A 305 -5.07 20.57 -19.54
CA TYR A 305 -4.03 19.71 -20.07
C TYR A 305 -3.97 19.79 -21.60
N SER A 306 -2.77 19.99 -22.11
CA SER A 306 -2.46 19.95 -23.54
C SER A 306 -1.16 19.20 -23.80
N ALA A 307 -1.06 18.60 -24.99
CA ALA A 307 0.18 18.03 -25.52
C ALA A 307 0.71 18.92 -26.64
N PHE A 308 2.03 19.13 -26.70
CA PHE A 308 2.63 19.96 -27.74
C PHE A 308 2.40 19.36 -29.13
N THR A 309 2.56 18.05 -29.26
CA THR A 309 2.31 17.28 -30.48
C THR A 309 2.08 15.82 -30.13
N THR A 310 1.17 15.15 -30.83
CA THR A 310 0.94 13.70 -30.71
C THR A 310 1.54 12.91 -31.87
N ALA A 311 2.17 13.59 -32.83
CA ALA A 311 2.68 13.01 -34.07
C ALA A 311 3.75 11.91 -33.88
N TYR A 312 4.38 11.85 -32.70
CA TYR A 312 5.46 10.91 -32.39
C TYR A 312 5.04 9.84 -31.37
N ASP A 313 3.79 9.87 -30.92
CA ASP A 313 3.24 8.86 -30.03
C ASP A 313 3.00 7.58 -30.81
N GLU A 314 3.28 6.44 -30.17
CA GLU A 314 3.12 5.14 -30.81
C GLU A 314 2.28 4.18 -29.96
N THR A 315 1.47 3.38 -30.63
CA THR A 315 0.85 2.17 -30.07
C THR A 315 1.43 0.98 -30.80
N ILE A 316 2.10 0.08 -30.08
CA ILE A 316 2.88 -1.02 -30.66
C ILE A 316 2.54 -2.36 -30.01
N ALA A 317 2.53 -3.43 -30.79
CA ALA A 317 2.40 -4.78 -30.26
C ALA A 317 3.72 -5.26 -29.64
N ALA A 318 3.63 -6.09 -28.60
CA ALA A 318 4.82 -6.63 -27.95
C ALA A 318 5.76 -7.42 -28.90
N GLU A 319 5.19 -8.06 -29.92
CA GLU A 319 5.90 -8.84 -30.94
C GLU A 319 6.74 -7.98 -31.89
N GLU A 320 6.41 -6.69 -32.03
CA GLU A 320 7.16 -5.76 -32.89
C GLU A 320 8.35 -5.12 -32.15
N LEU A 321 8.31 -5.11 -30.82
CA LEU A 321 9.39 -4.55 -30.01
C LEU A 321 10.58 -5.51 -29.86
N CYS A 322 10.34 -6.82 -29.91
CA CYS A 322 11.30 -7.83 -29.50
C CYS A 322 11.18 -9.12 -30.32
N ASP A 323 12.31 -9.69 -30.73
CA ASP A 323 12.35 -10.89 -31.56
C ASP A 323 11.77 -12.11 -30.82
N ALA A 324 11.21 -13.06 -31.56
CA ALA A 324 10.54 -14.23 -30.98
C ALA A 324 11.44 -15.10 -30.09
N GLU A 325 12.74 -15.18 -30.40
CA GLU A 325 13.72 -15.90 -29.59
C GLU A 325 13.99 -15.19 -28.26
N GLU A 326 14.18 -13.87 -28.29
CA GLU A 326 14.39 -13.05 -27.10
C GLU A 326 13.14 -13.06 -26.20
N LEU A 327 11.94 -12.91 -26.78
CA LEU A 327 10.68 -13.06 -26.05
C LEU A 327 10.56 -14.44 -25.37
N THR A 328 11.01 -15.50 -26.04
CA THR A 328 10.99 -16.85 -25.46
C THR A 328 11.96 -16.95 -24.27
N ARG A 329 13.15 -16.36 -24.36
CA ARG A 329 14.13 -16.29 -23.26
C ARG A 329 13.58 -15.49 -22.07
N LEU A 330 13.07 -14.29 -22.32
CA LEU A 330 12.50 -13.42 -21.29
C LEU A 330 11.28 -14.07 -20.62
N ARG A 331 10.47 -14.80 -21.40
CA ARG A 331 9.36 -15.58 -20.84
C ARG A 331 9.86 -16.70 -19.92
N GLY A 332 10.95 -17.37 -20.27
CA GLY A 332 11.57 -18.38 -19.41
C GLY A 332 12.02 -17.82 -18.06
N TYR A 333 12.55 -16.59 -18.06
CA TYR A 333 12.91 -15.89 -16.82
C TYR A 333 11.68 -15.60 -15.94
N LEU A 334 10.60 -15.08 -16.54
CA LEU A 334 9.33 -14.86 -15.83
C LEU A 334 8.74 -16.18 -15.29
N ASP A 335 8.83 -17.27 -16.06
CA ASP A 335 8.35 -18.58 -15.65
C ASP A 335 9.10 -19.14 -14.42
N GLN A 336 10.41 -18.91 -14.32
CA GLN A 336 11.20 -19.31 -13.15
C GLN A 336 10.74 -18.60 -11.86
N GLN A 337 10.39 -17.32 -11.96
CA GLN A 337 9.82 -16.58 -10.83
C GLN A 337 8.43 -17.11 -10.46
N LEU A 338 7.60 -17.45 -11.46
CA LEU A 338 6.26 -18.03 -11.25
C LEU A 338 6.27 -19.39 -10.55
N LEU A 339 7.31 -20.22 -10.71
CA LEU A 339 7.37 -21.58 -10.14
C LEU A 339 7.14 -21.58 -8.62
N HIS A 340 7.72 -20.62 -7.90
CA HIS A 340 7.61 -20.51 -6.45
C HIS A 340 6.18 -20.15 -5.99
N LEU A 341 5.39 -19.52 -6.87
CA LEU A 341 4.04 -19.01 -6.57
C LEU A 341 2.92 -19.92 -7.10
N GLN A 342 3.22 -20.96 -7.88
CA GLN A 342 2.21 -21.82 -8.51
C GLN A 342 1.19 -22.42 -7.53
N GLY A 343 1.63 -22.79 -6.32
CA GLY A 343 0.77 -23.37 -5.29
C GLY A 343 -0.28 -22.39 -4.77
N ALA A 344 0.12 -21.15 -4.46
CA ALA A 344 -0.80 -20.07 -4.09
C ALA A 344 -1.75 -19.81 -5.26
N VAL A 345 -1.20 -19.55 -6.45
CA VAL A 345 -1.93 -19.20 -7.66
C VAL A 345 -3.03 -20.20 -8.03
N THR A 346 -2.77 -21.50 -7.86
CA THR A 346 -3.78 -22.52 -8.16
C THR A 346 -4.94 -22.50 -7.16
N LYS A 347 -4.65 -22.37 -5.86
CA LYS A 347 -5.70 -22.25 -4.82
C LYS A 347 -6.56 -21.01 -5.04
N LEU A 348 -5.90 -19.92 -5.40
CA LEU A 348 -6.46 -18.61 -5.70
C LEU A 348 -7.36 -18.62 -6.92
N ALA A 349 -6.87 -19.17 -8.04
CA ALA A 349 -7.66 -19.37 -9.24
C ALA A 349 -8.91 -20.22 -8.95
N ASN A 350 -8.77 -21.29 -8.17
CA ASN A 350 -9.89 -22.14 -7.78
C ASN A 350 -10.88 -21.45 -6.82
N ARG A 351 -10.43 -20.50 -5.99
CA ARG A 351 -11.30 -19.73 -5.09
C ARG A 351 -12.09 -18.68 -5.88
N LEU A 352 -11.41 -17.91 -6.73
CA LEU A 352 -12.05 -16.94 -7.62
C LEU A 352 -13.01 -17.64 -8.58
N GLN A 353 -12.58 -18.73 -9.22
CA GLN A 353 -13.45 -19.53 -10.09
C GLN A 353 -14.68 -20.05 -9.35
N ARG A 354 -14.55 -20.57 -8.12
CA ARG A 354 -15.71 -21.02 -7.33
C ARG A 354 -16.66 -19.88 -6.98
N ARG A 355 -16.15 -18.71 -6.57
CA ARG A 355 -17.01 -17.55 -6.28
C ARG A 355 -17.72 -17.05 -7.54
N LEU A 356 -17.01 -16.90 -8.65
CA LEU A 356 -17.59 -16.47 -9.93
C LEU A 356 -18.61 -17.49 -10.46
N MET A 357 -18.32 -18.80 -10.38
CA MET A 357 -19.27 -19.85 -10.75
C MET A 357 -20.50 -19.90 -9.83
N ALA A 358 -20.34 -19.59 -8.54
CA ALA A 358 -21.46 -19.50 -7.61
C ALA A 358 -22.41 -18.33 -7.93
N GLN A 359 -21.86 -17.20 -8.42
CA GLN A 359 -22.66 -16.10 -8.97
C GLN A 359 -23.29 -16.44 -10.33
N GLN A 360 -22.67 -17.36 -11.06
CA GLN A 360 -23.21 -17.93 -12.31
C GLN A 360 -24.37 -18.91 -12.07
N ASN A 361 -24.81 -19.13 -10.81
CA ASN A 361 -25.96 -19.95 -10.51
C ASN A 361 -27.17 -19.44 -11.26
N ARG A 362 -27.62 -20.28 -12.20
CA ARG A 362 -28.72 -20.08 -13.14
C ARG A 362 -29.95 -19.62 -12.37
N SER A 363 -30.32 -18.36 -12.59
CA SER A 363 -31.60 -17.86 -12.13
C SER A 363 -32.65 -18.17 -13.18
N TRP A 364 -33.80 -18.66 -12.74
CA TRP A 364 -34.94 -18.98 -13.60
C TRP A 364 -36.03 -17.98 -13.28
N ASP A 365 -36.54 -17.31 -14.32
CA ASP A 365 -37.80 -16.58 -14.20
C ASP A 365 -38.93 -17.58 -14.42
N PHE A 366 -39.78 -17.73 -13.41
CA PHE A 366 -40.95 -18.61 -13.43
C PHE A 366 -42.19 -17.83 -13.86
N ASP A 367 -43.29 -18.54 -14.13
CA ASP A 367 -44.54 -17.95 -14.56
C ASP A 367 -44.37 -17.08 -15.83
N GLN A 368 -43.66 -17.59 -16.83
CA GLN A 368 -43.52 -16.93 -18.14
C GLN A 368 -44.59 -17.44 -19.13
N GLU A 369 -44.94 -16.59 -20.10
CA GLU A 369 -45.90 -16.92 -21.17
C GLU A 369 -45.30 -17.86 -22.22
N ASP A 370 -43.98 -17.80 -22.42
CA ASP A 370 -43.20 -18.64 -23.33
C ASP A 370 -41.88 -19.09 -22.68
N GLY A 371 -41.27 -20.16 -23.21
CA GLY A 371 -39.98 -20.66 -22.75
C GLY A 371 -39.95 -22.18 -22.57
N GLN A 372 -39.15 -22.66 -21.61
CA GLN A 372 -39.08 -24.08 -21.27
C GLN A 372 -40.17 -24.43 -20.26
N LEU A 373 -40.88 -25.55 -20.43
CA LEU A 373 -41.92 -25.95 -19.47
C LEU A 373 -41.32 -26.25 -18.08
N ASP A 374 -41.92 -25.68 -17.04
CA ASP A 374 -41.57 -26.03 -15.66
C ASP A 374 -42.22 -27.36 -15.26
N ALA A 375 -41.41 -28.41 -15.22
CA ALA A 375 -41.84 -29.77 -14.87
C ALA A 375 -42.55 -29.84 -13.50
N ALA A 376 -42.19 -28.98 -12.55
CA ALA A 376 -42.82 -28.95 -11.22
C ALA A 376 -44.25 -28.40 -11.24
N ARG A 377 -44.60 -27.64 -12.28
CA ARG A 377 -45.91 -26.96 -12.43
C ARG A 377 -46.81 -27.61 -13.47
N LEU A 378 -46.39 -28.72 -14.08
CA LEU A 378 -47.21 -29.51 -15.02
C LEU A 378 -48.57 -29.90 -14.44
N VAL A 379 -48.67 -30.13 -13.13
CA VAL A 379 -49.93 -30.44 -12.44
C VAL A 379 -50.94 -29.29 -12.60
N ARG A 380 -50.49 -28.02 -12.57
CA ARG A 380 -51.33 -26.82 -12.67
C ARG A 380 -51.95 -26.65 -14.06
N ILE A 381 -51.25 -27.12 -15.10
CA ILE A 381 -51.78 -27.16 -16.48
C ILE A 381 -53.05 -28.03 -16.54
N VAL A 382 -53.06 -29.13 -15.78
CA VAL A 382 -54.19 -30.07 -15.74
C VAL A 382 -55.29 -29.59 -14.78
N THR A 383 -54.91 -29.07 -13.60
CA THR A 383 -55.87 -28.72 -12.54
C THR A 383 -56.46 -27.31 -12.67
N SER A 384 -55.81 -26.38 -13.38
CA SER A 384 -56.27 -24.99 -13.51
C SER A 384 -55.87 -24.38 -14.86
N PRO A 385 -56.52 -24.78 -15.96
CA PRO A 385 -56.15 -24.40 -17.32
C PRO A 385 -56.23 -22.89 -17.63
N GLY A 386 -56.92 -22.10 -16.78
CA GLY A 386 -57.05 -20.65 -16.94
C GLY A 386 -55.85 -19.83 -16.48
N HIS A 387 -54.83 -20.44 -15.85
CA HIS A 387 -53.60 -19.76 -15.46
C HIS A 387 -52.46 -20.16 -16.41
N ALA A 388 -52.21 -19.34 -17.43
CA ALA A 388 -51.35 -19.66 -18.58
C ALA A 388 -49.83 -19.66 -18.33
N LEU A 389 -49.36 -19.27 -17.14
CA LEU A 389 -47.94 -19.04 -16.88
C LEU A 389 -47.25 -20.31 -16.32
N SER A 390 -46.93 -21.26 -17.19
CA SER A 390 -46.26 -22.54 -16.81
C SER A 390 -44.85 -22.69 -17.39
N TYR A 391 -44.36 -21.68 -18.11
CA TYR A 391 -43.01 -21.69 -18.65
C TYR A 391 -42.03 -21.02 -17.69
N LYS A 392 -40.77 -21.41 -17.84
CA LYS A 392 -39.62 -20.80 -17.21
C LYS A 392 -38.59 -20.45 -18.28
N VAL A 393 -37.92 -19.33 -18.10
CA VAL A 393 -36.83 -18.89 -18.99
C VAL A 393 -35.55 -18.84 -18.16
N GLU A 394 -34.47 -19.39 -18.71
CA GLU A 394 -33.14 -19.27 -18.10
C GLU A 394 -32.68 -17.83 -18.29
N ARG A 395 -32.40 -17.10 -17.20
CA ARG A 395 -31.90 -15.73 -17.29
C ARG A 395 -30.45 -15.77 -17.74
N ASP A 396 -30.13 -15.10 -18.84
CA ASP A 396 -28.76 -14.95 -19.30
C ASP A 396 -27.94 -14.18 -18.23
N THR A 397 -26.79 -14.74 -17.88
CA THR A 397 -25.91 -14.15 -16.87
C THR A 397 -25.04 -13.08 -17.53
N ARG A 398 -25.25 -11.80 -17.15
CA ARG A 398 -24.43 -10.64 -17.58
C ARG A 398 -22.92 -10.83 -17.37
N PHE A 399 -22.53 -11.80 -16.55
CA PHE A 399 -21.15 -12.17 -16.27
C PHE A 399 -20.33 -12.57 -17.51
N ARG A 400 -20.96 -13.16 -18.54
CA ARG A 400 -20.26 -13.49 -19.80
C ARG A 400 -19.94 -12.27 -20.66
N ASP A 401 -20.63 -11.16 -20.39
CA ASP A 401 -20.50 -9.90 -21.13
C ASP A 401 -19.69 -8.88 -20.32
N THR A 402 -18.54 -9.33 -19.82
CA THR A 402 -17.61 -8.51 -19.04
C THR A 402 -16.23 -8.54 -19.68
N VAL A 403 -15.63 -7.36 -19.82
CA VAL A 403 -14.23 -7.18 -20.22
C VAL A 403 -13.43 -6.53 -19.11
N VAL A 404 -12.26 -7.11 -18.82
CA VAL A 404 -11.28 -6.59 -17.85
C VAL A 404 -10.02 -6.18 -18.60
N THR A 405 -9.66 -4.90 -18.55
CA THR A 405 -8.41 -4.39 -19.12
C THR A 405 -7.41 -4.11 -18.01
N LEU A 406 -6.25 -4.77 -18.07
CA LEU A 406 -5.12 -4.52 -17.18
C LEU A 406 -4.19 -3.49 -17.83
N LEU A 407 -4.03 -2.31 -17.23
CA LEU A 407 -3.11 -1.27 -17.67
C LEU A 407 -1.90 -1.24 -16.73
N ILE A 408 -0.72 -1.57 -17.23
CA ILE A 408 0.48 -1.77 -16.42
C ILE A 408 1.48 -0.64 -16.68
N ASP A 409 1.93 -0.02 -15.60
CA ASP A 409 2.99 0.98 -15.67
C ASP A 409 4.32 0.31 -16.00
N ASN A 410 4.94 0.77 -17.09
CA ASN A 410 6.28 0.40 -17.50
C ASN A 410 7.26 1.57 -17.24
N SER A 411 7.10 2.26 -16.12
CA SER A 411 8.01 3.31 -15.63
C SER A 411 9.33 2.77 -15.09
N GLY A 412 10.31 3.65 -14.96
CA GLY A 412 11.65 3.34 -14.47
C GLY A 412 11.67 2.97 -12.98
N SER A 413 10.74 3.51 -12.19
CA SER A 413 10.56 3.14 -10.79
C SER A 413 10.06 1.70 -10.62
N MET A 414 9.36 1.16 -11.63
CA MET A 414 8.93 -0.24 -11.65
C MET A 414 10.08 -1.25 -11.83
N ARG A 415 11.32 -0.79 -12.06
CA ARG A 415 12.46 -1.66 -12.38
C ARG A 415 12.77 -2.68 -11.28
N GLY A 416 13.05 -3.91 -11.71
CA GLY A 416 13.45 -5.00 -10.81
C GLY A 416 12.24 -5.77 -10.27
N ARG A 417 12.03 -5.74 -8.96
CA ARG A 417 10.96 -6.51 -8.30
C ARG A 417 9.55 -6.02 -8.66
N PRO A 418 9.23 -4.72 -8.70
CA PRO A 418 7.86 -4.27 -8.95
C PRO A 418 7.28 -4.71 -10.30
N ILE A 419 8.04 -4.56 -11.39
CA ILE A 419 7.61 -5.01 -12.72
C ILE A 419 7.47 -6.53 -12.80
N SER A 420 8.32 -7.28 -12.08
CA SER A 420 8.23 -8.73 -11.97
C SER A 420 6.91 -9.13 -11.30
N ILE A 421 6.55 -8.45 -10.21
CA ILE A 421 5.26 -8.62 -9.53
C ILE A 421 4.12 -8.30 -10.50
N ALA A 422 4.14 -7.13 -11.17
CA ALA A 422 3.09 -6.71 -12.12
C ALA A 422 2.87 -7.74 -13.25
N ALA A 423 3.95 -8.25 -13.84
CA ALA A 423 3.90 -9.27 -14.89
C ALA A 423 3.27 -10.58 -14.38
N ILE A 424 3.63 -10.99 -13.16
CA ILE A 424 3.07 -12.16 -12.48
C ILE A 424 1.57 -11.95 -12.21
N CYS A 425 1.17 -10.78 -11.68
CA CYS A 425 -0.24 -10.41 -11.47
C CYS A 425 -1.03 -10.57 -12.76
N ALA A 426 -0.55 -9.95 -13.83
CA ALA A 426 -1.23 -9.92 -15.11
C ALA A 426 -1.40 -11.32 -15.69
N ASP A 427 -0.37 -12.18 -15.60
CA ASP A 427 -0.43 -13.57 -16.03
C ASP A 427 -1.51 -14.35 -15.25
N ILE A 428 -1.48 -14.25 -13.91
CA ILE A 428 -2.42 -14.96 -13.03
C ILE A 428 -3.86 -14.52 -13.28
N LEU A 429 -4.09 -13.20 -13.32
CA LEU A 429 -5.42 -12.62 -13.50
C LEU A 429 -5.99 -12.96 -14.87
N ALA A 430 -5.24 -12.73 -15.95
CA ALA A 430 -5.70 -13.06 -17.29
C ALA A 430 -6.04 -14.55 -17.43
N ARG A 431 -5.17 -15.42 -16.93
CA ARG A 431 -5.40 -16.88 -16.96
C ARG A 431 -6.62 -17.30 -16.15
N THR A 432 -6.91 -16.65 -15.03
CA THR A 432 -8.01 -17.02 -14.15
C THR A 432 -9.35 -16.49 -14.65
N LEU A 433 -9.38 -15.23 -15.10
CA LEU A 433 -10.57 -14.59 -15.66
C LEU A 433 -11.01 -15.25 -16.96
N GLU A 434 -10.08 -15.61 -17.86
CA GLU A 434 -10.42 -16.34 -19.09
C GLU A 434 -11.03 -17.72 -18.82
N ARG A 435 -10.59 -18.42 -17.77
CA ARG A 435 -11.21 -19.70 -17.35
C ARG A 435 -12.66 -19.51 -16.90
N CYS A 436 -13.01 -18.30 -16.45
CA CYS A 436 -14.37 -17.92 -16.07
C CYS A 436 -15.15 -17.32 -17.24
N SER A 437 -14.63 -17.38 -18.47
CA SER A 437 -15.23 -16.78 -19.69
C SER A 437 -15.31 -15.25 -19.68
N VAL A 438 -14.47 -14.57 -18.89
CA VAL A 438 -14.32 -13.11 -18.90
C VAL A 438 -13.24 -12.73 -19.91
N LYS A 439 -13.51 -11.73 -20.76
CA LYS A 439 -12.55 -11.22 -21.74
C LYS A 439 -11.48 -10.40 -21.03
N THR A 440 -10.21 -10.56 -21.40
CA THR A 440 -9.10 -9.88 -20.74
C THR A 440 -8.15 -9.21 -21.70
N GLU A 441 -7.89 -7.93 -21.53
CA GLU A 441 -6.86 -7.19 -22.28
C GLU A 441 -5.69 -6.85 -21.36
N ILE A 442 -4.45 -6.90 -21.87
CA ILE A 442 -3.24 -6.52 -21.12
C ILE A 442 -2.49 -5.47 -21.92
N LEU A 443 -2.40 -4.28 -21.34
CA LEU A 443 -1.79 -3.09 -21.89
C LEU A 443 -0.63 -2.64 -21.01
N GLY A 444 0.36 -1.99 -21.62
CA GLY A 444 1.46 -1.31 -20.94
C GLY A 444 1.58 0.12 -21.42
N PHE A 445 2.11 1.00 -20.59
CA PHE A 445 2.42 2.36 -20.99
C PHE A 445 3.77 2.80 -20.45
N THR A 446 4.50 3.55 -21.26
CA THR A 446 5.76 4.20 -20.93
C THR A 446 6.00 5.31 -21.95
N THR A 447 7.16 5.94 -21.90
CA THR A 447 7.61 6.92 -22.89
C THR A 447 8.60 6.29 -23.87
N ARG A 448 8.72 6.88 -25.05
CA ARG A 448 9.64 6.37 -26.08
C ARG A 448 11.11 6.61 -25.69
N ALA A 449 11.39 7.76 -25.09
CA ALA A 449 12.74 8.19 -24.68
C ALA A 449 12.73 8.79 -23.26
N TRP A 450 13.91 8.82 -22.64
CA TRP A 450 14.13 9.52 -21.38
C TRP A 450 14.32 11.00 -21.62
N LYS A 451 13.74 11.84 -20.76
CA LYS A 451 13.89 13.29 -20.76
C LYS A 451 13.46 13.88 -22.12
N GLY A 452 12.30 13.44 -22.59
CA GLY A 452 11.69 13.93 -23.82
C GLY A 452 12.20 13.19 -25.06
N GLY A 453 11.43 13.33 -26.13
CA GLY A 453 11.72 12.71 -27.42
C GLY A 453 11.70 13.73 -28.56
N GLN A 454 11.17 13.31 -29.70
CA GLN A 454 11.06 14.15 -30.89
C GLN A 454 10.09 15.33 -30.66
N SER A 455 9.10 15.16 -29.79
CA SER A 455 8.22 16.26 -29.35
C SER A 455 9.00 17.40 -28.71
N ARG A 456 9.97 17.10 -27.83
CA ARG A 456 10.84 18.09 -27.19
C ARG A 456 11.79 18.74 -28.20
N GLU A 457 12.40 17.96 -29.09
CA GLU A 457 13.29 18.48 -30.12
C GLU A 457 12.56 19.44 -31.06
N LYS A 458 11.34 19.09 -31.48
CA LYS A 458 10.49 19.94 -32.31
C LYS A 458 10.10 21.22 -31.58
N TRP A 459 9.80 21.15 -30.29
CA TRP A 459 9.51 22.33 -29.47
C TRP A 459 10.72 23.27 -29.36
N LEU A 460 11.92 22.72 -29.15
CA LEU A 460 13.17 23.48 -29.15
C LEU A 460 13.42 24.14 -30.52
N ALA A 461 13.22 23.41 -31.61
CA ALA A 461 13.37 23.91 -32.96
C ALA A 461 12.33 25.00 -33.32
N ALA A 462 11.13 24.94 -32.74
CA ALA A 462 10.07 25.93 -32.90
C ALA A 462 10.29 27.22 -32.10
N GLY A 463 11.44 27.39 -31.44
CA GLY A 463 11.77 28.59 -30.67
C GLY A 463 11.17 28.62 -29.27
N ARG A 464 10.85 27.45 -28.69
CA ARG A 464 10.35 27.31 -27.30
C ARG A 464 9.08 28.12 -27.03
N PRO A 465 7.98 27.90 -27.77
CA PRO A 465 6.70 28.54 -27.47
C PRO A 465 6.29 28.27 -26.01
N GLY A 466 5.75 29.29 -25.34
CA GLY A 466 5.33 29.21 -23.94
C GLY A 466 4.12 28.30 -23.73
N LYS A 467 4.00 27.72 -22.53
CA LYS A 467 2.97 26.74 -22.15
C LYS A 467 2.84 25.58 -23.16
N PRO A 468 3.93 24.83 -23.42
CA PRO A 468 3.89 23.78 -24.44
C PRO A 468 3.10 22.53 -24.04
N GLY A 469 2.76 22.38 -22.75
CA GLY A 469 2.13 21.16 -22.26
C GLY A 469 3.09 19.98 -22.30
N ARG A 470 2.60 18.78 -22.62
CA ARG A 470 3.44 17.57 -22.71
C ARG A 470 4.49 17.67 -23.80
N LEU A 471 5.73 17.26 -23.47
CA LEU A 471 6.90 17.29 -24.36
C LEU A 471 7.56 15.93 -24.63
N ASN A 472 7.12 14.84 -24.02
CA ASN A 472 7.68 13.51 -24.26
C ASN A 472 6.76 12.66 -25.13
N ASP A 473 7.33 11.80 -25.96
CA ASP A 473 6.60 10.91 -26.87
C ASP A 473 6.08 9.69 -26.10
N LEU A 474 4.81 9.34 -26.27
CA LEU A 474 4.20 8.20 -25.60
C LEU A 474 4.51 6.90 -26.33
N ARG A 475 4.65 5.83 -25.56
CA ARG A 475 4.69 4.45 -26.04
C ARG A 475 3.66 3.62 -25.29
N HIS A 476 2.61 3.27 -26.01
CA HIS A 476 1.58 2.36 -25.56
C HIS A 476 1.83 0.96 -26.12
N ILE A 477 1.82 -0.04 -25.25
CA ILE A 477 2.19 -1.42 -25.59
C ILE A 477 0.97 -2.31 -25.44
N VAL A 478 0.65 -3.07 -26.48
CA VAL A 478 -0.38 -4.12 -26.42
C VAL A 478 0.32 -5.46 -26.22
N TYR A 479 0.28 -5.99 -25.00
CA TYR A 479 0.81 -7.33 -24.70
C TYR A 479 -0.16 -8.42 -25.14
N LYS A 480 -1.46 -8.21 -24.88
CA LYS A 480 -2.54 -9.13 -25.22
C LYS A 480 -3.81 -8.34 -25.54
N PRO A 481 -4.34 -8.39 -26.77
CA PRO A 481 -5.66 -7.83 -27.06
C PRO A 481 -6.76 -8.69 -26.42
N ALA A 482 -7.92 -8.08 -26.11
CA ALA A 482 -9.02 -8.76 -25.42
C ALA A 482 -9.54 -10.03 -26.13
N ASP A 483 -9.48 -10.06 -27.46
CA ASP A 483 -9.97 -11.19 -28.26
C ASP A 483 -8.94 -12.30 -28.49
N ALA A 484 -7.66 -12.05 -28.18
CA ALA A 484 -6.64 -13.09 -28.26
C ALA A 484 -6.65 -13.94 -26.99
N PRO A 485 -6.61 -15.28 -27.08
CA PRO A 485 -6.52 -16.14 -25.91
C PRO A 485 -5.15 -15.97 -25.22
N TRP A 486 -5.12 -16.05 -23.90
CA TRP A 486 -3.89 -15.94 -23.08
C TRP A 486 -2.77 -16.85 -23.59
N ARG A 487 -3.10 -18.07 -24.03
CA ARG A 487 -2.12 -19.05 -24.54
C ARG A 487 -1.28 -18.49 -25.69
N ARG A 488 -1.86 -17.65 -26.55
CA ARG A 488 -1.16 -17.04 -27.70
C ARG A 488 -0.28 -15.88 -27.27
N ALA A 489 -0.78 -15.02 -26.38
CA ALA A 489 -0.07 -13.84 -25.89
C ALA A 489 0.90 -14.14 -24.73
N ARG A 490 0.97 -15.38 -24.25
CA ARG A 490 1.80 -15.78 -23.09
C ARG A 490 3.25 -15.33 -23.21
N LYS A 491 3.85 -15.46 -24.40
CA LYS A 491 5.26 -15.07 -24.63
C LYS A 491 5.45 -13.54 -24.53
N ASN A 492 4.45 -12.77 -24.96
CA ASN A 492 4.49 -11.32 -25.01
C ASN A 492 4.67 -10.72 -23.62
N LEU A 493 4.15 -11.35 -22.57
CA LEU A 493 4.34 -10.91 -21.18
C LEU A 493 5.81 -10.92 -20.74
N GLY A 494 6.66 -11.75 -21.37
CA GLY A 494 8.09 -11.74 -21.12
C GLY A 494 8.75 -10.39 -21.46
N LEU A 495 8.18 -9.62 -22.39
CA LEU A 495 8.70 -8.31 -22.79
C LEU A 495 8.85 -7.34 -21.61
N MET A 496 8.01 -7.45 -20.57
CA MET A 496 8.11 -6.61 -19.36
C MET A 496 9.47 -6.76 -18.65
N MET A 497 10.16 -7.89 -18.84
CA MET A 497 11.48 -8.18 -18.25
C MET A 497 12.64 -7.65 -19.11
N ARG A 498 12.36 -7.02 -20.25
CA ARG A 498 13.38 -6.54 -21.16
C ARG A 498 14.08 -5.30 -20.61
N GLU A 499 15.41 -5.31 -20.64
CA GLU A 499 16.21 -4.14 -20.30
C GLU A 499 15.95 -2.97 -21.27
N GLY A 500 15.93 -1.75 -20.74
CA GLY A 500 15.71 -0.53 -21.53
C GLY A 500 14.27 -0.27 -21.98
N LEU A 501 13.32 -1.15 -21.67
CA LEU A 501 11.90 -0.90 -21.90
C LEU A 501 11.40 0.24 -20.99
N LEU A 502 11.73 0.15 -19.71
CA LEU A 502 11.20 0.98 -18.63
C LEU A 502 11.77 2.41 -18.63
N LYS A 503 10.91 3.43 -18.77
CA LYS A 503 11.27 4.87 -18.86
C LYS A 503 10.37 5.78 -18.01
N GLU A 504 10.01 6.98 -18.48
CA GLU A 504 9.09 7.90 -17.78
C GLU A 504 7.62 7.51 -18.03
N ASN A 505 6.70 8.06 -17.23
CA ASN A 505 5.27 7.74 -17.27
C ASN A 505 4.37 8.99 -17.31
N ILE A 506 3.28 8.87 -18.08
CA ILE A 506 2.25 9.90 -18.24
C ILE A 506 0.87 9.22 -18.11
N ASP A 507 0.53 8.89 -16.87
CA ASP A 507 -0.58 8.03 -16.47
C ASP A 507 -1.94 8.55 -16.96
N GLY A 508 -2.17 9.86 -16.91
CA GLY A 508 -3.44 10.46 -17.34
C GLY A 508 -3.76 10.15 -18.80
N GLU A 509 -2.79 10.26 -19.71
CA GLU A 509 -2.99 9.90 -21.12
C GLU A 509 -3.11 8.39 -21.33
N ALA A 510 -2.37 7.59 -20.54
CA ALA A 510 -2.48 6.14 -20.59
C ALA A 510 -3.86 5.64 -20.15
N LEU A 511 -4.45 6.24 -19.11
CA LEU A 511 -5.82 5.96 -18.65
C LEU A 511 -6.85 6.28 -19.72
N LEU A 512 -6.76 7.48 -20.34
CA LEU A 512 -7.66 7.87 -21.42
C LEU A 512 -7.54 6.94 -22.62
N TRP A 513 -6.31 6.53 -22.96
CA TRP A 513 -6.06 5.57 -24.04
C TRP A 513 -6.72 4.22 -23.75
N ALA A 514 -6.49 3.63 -22.58
CA ALA A 514 -7.09 2.36 -22.19
C ALA A 514 -8.62 2.45 -22.11
N HIS A 515 -9.15 3.52 -21.51
CA HIS A 515 -10.58 3.79 -21.43
C HIS A 515 -11.24 3.83 -22.82
N ASN A 516 -10.69 4.60 -23.75
CA ASN A 516 -11.26 4.74 -25.09
C ASN A 516 -11.28 3.42 -25.87
N ARG A 517 -10.27 2.57 -25.67
CA ARG A 517 -10.26 1.21 -26.23
C ARG A 517 -11.40 0.37 -25.70
N MET A 518 -11.73 0.49 -24.41
CA MET A 518 -12.82 -0.25 -23.79
C MET A 518 -14.20 0.23 -24.25
N LEU A 519 -14.38 1.54 -24.45
CA LEU A 519 -15.63 2.09 -24.98
C LEU A 519 -15.94 1.61 -26.40
N ALA A 520 -14.92 1.34 -27.21
CA ALA A 520 -15.10 0.80 -28.55
C ALA A 520 -15.57 -0.67 -28.56
N ARG A 521 -15.62 -1.34 -27.39
CA ARG A 521 -16.02 -2.74 -27.31
C ARG A 521 -17.51 -2.91 -27.02
N SER A 522 -18.04 -4.06 -27.45
CA SER A 522 -19.45 -4.41 -27.32
C SER A 522 -19.85 -4.89 -25.93
N GLU A 523 -18.92 -5.33 -25.08
CA GLU A 523 -19.25 -5.86 -23.76
C GLU A 523 -19.87 -4.77 -22.85
N ASP A 524 -21.00 -5.07 -22.21
CA ASP A 524 -21.73 -4.13 -21.36
C ASP A 524 -20.90 -3.70 -20.14
N ARG A 525 -20.30 -4.67 -19.43
CA ARG A 525 -19.53 -4.40 -18.22
C ARG A 525 -18.04 -4.25 -18.55
N ARG A 526 -17.47 -3.10 -18.16
CA ARG A 526 -16.10 -2.70 -18.49
C ARG A 526 -15.34 -2.36 -17.21
N ILE A 527 -14.33 -3.16 -16.87
CA ILE A 527 -13.47 -2.93 -15.70
C ILE A 527 -12.05 -2.58 -16.16
N LEU A 528 -11.58 -1.39 -15.81
CA LEU A 528 -10.21 -0.92 -16.04
C LEU A 528 -9.41 -1.05 -14.74
N MET A 529 -8.44 -1.97 -14.72
CA MET A 529 -7.54 -2.18 -13.60
C MET A 529 -6.15 -1.64 -13.93
N VAL A 530 -5.69 -0.68 -13.14
CA VAL A 530 -4.39 -0.02 -13.30
C VAL A 530 -3.41 -0.63 -12.31
N ILE A 531 -2.21 -0.99 -12.76
CA ILE A 531 -1.12 -1.47 -11.92
C ILE A 531 0.02 -0.48 -12.05
N SER A 532 0.26 0.32 -11.01
CA SER A 532 1.26 1.40 -11.00
C SER A 532 1.97 1.45 -9.65
N ASP A 533 3.16 2.05 -9.63
CA ASP A 533 3.94 2.31 -8.43
C ASP A 533 3.88 3.78 -7.97
N GLY A 534 3.03 4.63 -8.54
CA GLY A 534 2.73 5.90 -7.90
C GLY A 534 2.35 7.06 -8.82
N ALA A 535 3.14 8.13 -8.74
CA ALA A 535 2.83 9.43 -9.33
C ALA A 535 3.38 9.54 -10.76
N PRO A 536 2.76 10.35 -11.63
CA PRO A 536 3.24 10.55 -12.99
C PRO A 536 4.50 11.43 -12.99
N VAL A 537 5.56 10.95 -13.64
CA VAL A 537 6.86 11.64 -13.71
C VAL A 537 7.38 11.65 -15.15
N ASP A 538 7.48 12.86 -15.70
CA ASP A 538 8.20 13.15 -16.94
C ASP A 538 8.98 14.48 -16.79
N ASP A 539 10.30 14.39 -16.71
CA ASP A 539 11.20 15.52 -16.41
C ASP A 539 11.02 16.66 -17.43
N SER A 540 10.84 16.31 -18.70
CA SER A 540 10.76 17.32 -19.76
C SER A 540 9.49 18.14 -19.68
N THR A 541 8.35 17.49 -19.48
CA THR A 541 7.07 18.15 -19.31
C THR A 541 7.05 18.94 -18.01
N LEU A 542 7.55 18.38 -16.89
CA LEU A 542 7.54 19.05 -15.60
C LEU A 542 8.50 20.26 -15.53
N SER A 543 9.61 20.25 -16.29
CA SER A 543 10.58 21.37 -16.29
C SER A 543 10.07 22.67 -16.92
N VAL A 544 9.02 22.61 -17.74
CA VAL A 544 8.50 23.77 -18.50
C VAL A 544 7.04 24.11 -18.17
N ASN A 545 6.39 23.32 -17.31
CA ASN A 545 5.03 23.54 -16.83
C ASN A 545 5.04 23.69 -15.30
N THR A 546 3.86 23.85 -14.69
CA THR A 546 3.76 23.85 -13.22
C THR A 546 4.16 22.48 -12.66
N GLY A 547 4.77 22.45 -11.47
CA GLY A 547 5.29 21.20 -10.88
C GLY A 547 4.23 20.10 -10.65
N ASN A 548 2.96 20.48 -10.56
CA ASN A 548 1.83 19.55 -10.40
C ASN A 548 1.07 19.30 -11.72
N TYR A 549 1.61 19.67 -12.88
CA TYR A 549 0.89 19.64 -14.16
C TYR A 549 0.35 18.24 -14.51
N LEU A 550 1.22 17.21 -14.42
CA LEU A 550 0.85 15.82 -14.72
C LEU A 550 -0.02 15.20 -13.62
N GLU A 551 0.25 15.51 -12.35
CA GLU A 551 -0.57 15.03 -11.23
C GLU A 551 -2.00 15.57 -11.32
N ARG A 552 -2.14 16.87 -11.62
CA ARG A 552 -3.43 17.52 -11.82
C ARG A 552 -4.19 16.87 -12.97
N HIS A 553 -3.52 16.61 -14.09
CA HIS A 553 -4.13 15.89 -15.22
C HIS A 553 -4.60 14.48 -14.80
N LEU A 554 -3.77 13.72 -14.10
CA LEU A 554 -4.14 12.39 -13.60
C LEU A 554 -5.39 12.44 -12.71
N ARG A 555 -5.44 13.36 -11.74
CA ARG A 555 -6.61 13.53 -10.85
C ARG A 555 -7.87 13.89 -11.62
N GLN A 556 -7.76 14.77 -12.63
CA GLN A 556 -8.89 15.14 -13.48
C GLN A 556 -9.41 13.95 -14.30
N VAL A 557 -8.51 13.15 -14.88
CA VAL A 557 -8.88 11.95 -15.63
C VAL A 557 -9.55 10.92 -14.72
N ILE A 558 -8.98 10.61 -13.56
CA ILE A 558 -9.55 9.67 -12.60
C ILE A 558 -10.94 10.13 -12.17
N GLY A 559 -11.07 11.39 -11.72
CA GLY A 559 -12.35 11.94 -11.30
C GLY A 559 -13.40 11.92 -12.42
N TRP A 560 -13.00 12.16 -13.67
CA TRP A 560 -13.91 12.08 -14.82
C TRP A 560 -14.35 10.63 -15.10
N ILE A 561 -13.44 9.65 -15.09
CA ILE A 561 -13.78 8.24 -15.30
C ILE A 561 -14.72 7.78 -14.18
N GLU A 562 -14.38 8.00 -12.92
CA GLU A 562 -15.17 7.55 -11.77
C GLU A 562 -16.56 8.21 -11.68
N SER A 563 -16.68 9.49 -12.09
CA SER A 563 -17.93 10.24 -11.95
C SER A 563 -18.83 10.24 -13.19
N ARG A 564 -18.29 10.04 -14.40
CA ARG A 564 -19.05 10.20 -15.66
C ARG A 564 -18.99 9.00 -16.60
N SER A 565 -17.96 8.16 -16.50
CA SER A 565 -17.82 6.99 -17.40
C SER A 565 -18.61 5.78 -16.89
N PRO A 566 -19.10 4.91 -17.79
CA PRO A 566 -19.59 3.58 -17.42
C PRO A 566 -18.46 2.58 -17.09
N VAL A 567 -17.18 2.96 -17.22
CA VAL A 567 -16.03 2.10 -16.92
C VAL A 567 -15.73 2.12 -15.43
N GLU A 568 -15.67 0.94 -14.81
CA GLU A 568 -15.26 0.76 -13.42
C GLU A 568 -13.73 0.85 -13.31
N LEU A 569 -13.22 1.84 -12.58
CA LEU A 569 -11.78 2.06 -12.40
C LEU A 569 -11.30 1.50 -11.07
N ILE A 570 -10.18 0.78 -11.10
CA ILE A 570 -9.54 0.15 -9.93
C ILE A 570 -8.03 0.30 -10.05
N ALA A 571 -7.34 0.59 -8.96
CA ALA A 571 -5.88 0.66 -8.94
C ALA A 571 -5.24 -0.39 -8.02
N VAL A 572 -4.08 -0.87 -8.43
CA VAL A 572 -3.21 -1.75 -7.68
C VAL A 572 -1.84 -1.08 -7.57
N GLY A 573 -1.54 -0.56 -6.38
CA GLY A 573 -0.27 0.04 -6.03
C GLY A 573 0.77 -1.03 -5.72
N ILE A 574 1.85 -1.11 -6.48
CA ILE A 574 2.96 -2.02 -6.18
C ILE A 574 4.04 -1.28 -5.38
N GLY A 575 4.22 -1.67 -4.12
CA GLY A 575 5.19 -1.06 -3.21
C GLY A 575 4.83 0.36 -2.75
N HIS A 576 3.73 0.94 -3.24
CA HIS A 576 3.34 2.32 -3.01
C HIS A 576 1.84 2.45 -2.83
N ASP A 577 1.44 3.42 -2.01
CA ASP A 577 0.04 3.72 -1.78
C ASP A 577 -0.53 4.59 -2.90
N VAL A 578 -1.52 4.04 -3.62
CA VAL A 578 -2.22 4.70 -4.72
C VAL A 578 -3.63 5.17 -4.32
N THR A 579 -4.04 4.95 -3.06
CA THR A 579 -5.35 5.43 -2.53
C THR A 579 -5.46 6.96 -2.56
N ARG A 580 -4.33 7.67 -2.58
CA ARG A 580 -4.26 9.13 -2.76
C ARG A 580 -4.85 9.63 -4.09
N TYR A 581 -4.97 8.77 -5.09
CA TYR A 581 -5.46 9.11 -6.42
C TYR A 581 -6.77 8.41 -6.75
N TYR A 582 -6.90 7.13 -6.41
CA TYR A 582 -8.01 6.28 -6.83
C TYR A 582 -8.93 5.94 -5.65
N SER A 583 -10.24 6.06 -5.86
CA SER A 583 -11.24 5.73 -4.83
C SER A 583 -11.24 4.24 -4.47
N ARG A 584 -11.02 3.38 -5.47
CA ARG A 584 -10.92 1.91 -5.32
C ARG A 584 -9.48 1.47 -5.58
N ALA A 585 -8.72 1.25 -4.51
CA ALA A 585 -7.31 0.90 -4.59
C ALA A 585 -6.89 -0.24 -3.64
N VAL A 586 -5.90 -1.03 -4.07
CA VAL A 586 -5.17 -2.00 -3.25
C VAL A 586 -3.70 -1.69 -3.29
N THR A 587 -3.03 -1.72 -2.15
CA THR A 587 -1.57 -1.68 -2.09
C THR A 587 -1.00 -3.07 -1.84
N ILE A 588 0.02 -3.44 -2.61
CA ILE A 588 0.61 -4.77 -2.62
C ILE A 588 2.12 -4.65 -2.53
N MET A 589 2.69 -5.23 -1.47
CA MET A 589 4.13 -5.22 -1.24
C MET A 589 4.81 -6.46 -1.84
N ASP A 590 4.08 -7.56 -1.98
CA ASP A 590 4.62 -8.83 -2.47
C ASP A 590 3.67 -9.61 -3.38
N ALA A 591 4.22 -10.40 -4.31
CA ALA A 591 3.48 -11.29 -5.18
C ALA A 591 2.67 -12.36 -4.41
N GLU A 592 3.10 -12.73 -3.20
CA GLU A 592 2.34 -13.66 -2.34
C GLU A 592 1.06 -13.03 -1.78
N GLN A 593 1.06 -11.71 -1.55
CA GLN A 593 -0.12 -10.95 -1.09
C GLN A 593 -1.16 -10.78 -2.20
N LEU A 594 -0.79 -10.95 -3.47
CA LEU A 594 -1.72 -10.97 -4.61
C LEU A 594 -2.85 -11.97 -4.43
N GLY A 595 -2.62 -13.00 -3.63
CA GLY A 595 -3.61 -14.03 -3.40
C GLY A 595 -4.81 -13.60 -2.61
N GLY A 596 -4.62 -13.20 -1.36
CA GLY A 596 -5.75 -12.84 -0.50
C GLY A 596 -6.44 -11.57 -1.00
N THR A 597 -5.66 -10.51 -1.13
CA THR A 597 -6.18 -9.14 -1.22
C THR A 597 -6.79 -8.82 -2.58
N ILE A 598 -6.11 -9.15 -3.69
CA ILE A 598 -6.67 -8.90 -5.03
C ILE A 598 -7.89 -9.77 -5.27
N ILE A 599 -7.91 -11.03 -4.85
CA ILE A 599 -9.05 -11.91 -5.12
C ILE A 599 -10.24 -11.58 -4.25
N ASP A 600 -10.04 -11.21 -2.99
CA ASP A 600 -11.14 -10.77 -2.15
C ASP A 600 -11.71 -9.43 -2.68
N GLN A 601 -10.87 -8.50 -3.13
CA GLN A 601 -11.37 -7.28 -3.78
C GLN A 601 -12.00 -7.53 -5.16
N LEU A 602 -11.38 -8.34 -6.03
CA LEU A 602 -11.99 -8.73 -7.31
C LEU A 602 -13.31 -9.44 -7.07
N ALA A 603 -13.40 -10.35 -6.09
CA ALA A 603 -14.64 -10.99 -5.73
C ALA A 603 -15.67 -9.97 -5.24
N GLN A 604 -15.28 -9.02 -4.38
CA GLN A 604 -16.15 -7.93 -3.93
C GLN A 604 -16.65 -7.08 -5.11
N LEU A 605 -15.78 -6.75 -6.06
CA LEU A 605 -16.14 -6.01 -7.28
C LEU A 605 -17.18 -6.78 -8.12
N PHE A 606 -17.08 -8.11 -8.18
CA PHE A 606 -18.12 -8.93 -8.80
C PHE A 606 -19.37 -9.13 -7.89
N GLU A 607 -19.30 -8.86 -6.58
CA GLU A 607 -20.40 -9.02 -5.61
C GLU A 607 -21.24 -7.74 -5.37
N GLU A 608 -20.65 -6.54 -5.42
CA GLU A 608 -21.34 -5.27 -5.06
C GLU A 608 -22.58 -4.99 -5.93
N ASP A 609 -22.61 -5.44 -7.18
CA ASP A 609 -23.79 -5.34 -8.06
C ASP A 609 -24.96 -6.27 -7.66
N ALA A 610 -24.69 -7.34 -6.92
CA ALA A 610 -25.75 -8.22 -6.41
C ALA A 610 -26.44 -7.62 -5.18
N ALA A 611 -25.73 -6.79 -4.40
CA ALA A 611 -26.25 -6.15 -3.20
C ALA A 611 -27.00 -4.85 -3.50
N ALA A 612 -26.49 -4.01 -4.43
CA ALA A 612 -27.20 -2.83 -4.92
C ALA A 612 -28.56 -3.18 -5.55
N ASN A 613 -28.68 -4.37 -6.17
CA ASN A 613 -29.95 -4.89 -6.68
C ASN A 613 -30.87 -5.53 -5.62
N ARG A 614 -30.39 -5.81 -4.40
CA ARG A 614 -31.23 -6.34 -3.30
C ARG A 614 -31.87 -5.25 -2.45
N SER A 615 -31.24 -4.08 -2.31
CA SER A 615 -31.80 -2.97 -1.52
C SER A 615 -32.96 -2.27 -2.24
N VAL A 616 -33.00 -2.31 -3.57
CA VAL A 616 -34.12 -1.77 -4.39
C VAL A 616 -35.37 -2.68 -4.36
N ARG A 617 -35.26 -3.91 -3.82
CA ARG A 617 -36.33 -4.91 -3.78
C ARG A 617 -36.90 -5.17 -2.37
N ARG A 618 -36.65 -4.31 -1.39
CA ARG A 618 -37.27 -4.40 -0.06
C ARG A 618 -38.29 -3.30 0.17
#